data_AF-A0A2V5W3L5-F1
#
_entry.id   AF-A0A2V5W3L5-F1
#
_cell.length_a   1.000
_cell.length_b   1.000
_cell.length_c   1.000
_cell.angle_alpha   90.00
_cell.angle_beta   90.00
_cell.angle_gamma   90.00
#
_symmetry.space_group_name_H-M   'P 1'
#
loop_
_entity.id
_entity.type
_entity.pdbx_description
1 polymer ?
#
loop_
_entity_poly.entity_id
_entity_poly.type
_entity_poly.pdbx_seq_one_letter_code
_entity_poly.pdbx_strand_id
1 'polypeptide(L)'
;MGRLKVIDEFKALNKFDAGNRREGFLYSLPALEEQGIGKISRLPVSIRIVLESVLRNCDDKKVRRKDVETLAKWNAKKPANEEIPFVVARIVLQDFTGVPLVVDLAAMRSAVQRLDGDP
;
A
#
# COMPACT_ATOMS: atom_id res chain seq x y z
N MET A 1 19.54 -14.21 1.88
CA MET A 1 18.39 -13.53 1.24
C MET A 1 17.14 -13.78 2.09
N GLY A 2 16.93 -12.98 3.14
CA GLY A 2 15.82 -13.21 4.07
C GLY A 2 14.49 -12.91 3.39
N ARG A 3 13.54 -13.85 3.40
CA ARG A 3 12.13 -13.54 3.07
C ARG A 3 11.73 -12.35 3.94
N LEU A 4 11.34 -11.23 3.34
CA LEU A 4 10.60 -10.19 4.05
C LEU A 4 9.44 -10.89 4.76
N LYS A 5 9.49 -10.90 6.09
CA LYS A 5 8.43 -11.44 6.93
C LYS A 5 7.24 -10.53 6.67
N VAL A 6 6.28 -11.00 5.88
CA VAL A 6 5.03 -10.27 5.63
C VAL A 6 4.35 -10.10 6.99
N ILE A 7 4.32 -8.87 7.49
CA ILE A 7 3.68 -8.55 8.78
C ILE A 7 2.19 -8.39 8.49
N ASP A 8 1.41 -9.45 8.69
CA ASP A 8 -0.05 -9.36 8.65
C ASP A 8 -0.58 -8.98 10.04
N GLU A 9 -0.39 -7.71 10.40
CA GLU A 9 -0.75 -7.18 11.72
C GLU A 9 -2.26 -7.27 11.99
N PHE A 10 -3.06 -7.19 10.92
CA PHE A 10 -4.51 -7.22 10.98
C PHE A 10 -5.10 -8.61 10.73
N LYS A 11 -4.28 -9.65 10.58
CA LYS A 11 -4.73 -11.03 10.27
C LYS A 11 -5.77 -11.06 9.13
N ALA A 12 -5.56 -10.20 8.12
CA ALA A 12 -6.49 -9.99 7.02
C ALA A 12 -6.01 -10.64 5.73
N LEU A 13 -4.88 -11.35 5.73
CA LEU A 13 -4.35 -12.03 4.57
C LEU A 13 -5.13 -13.33 4.29
N ASN A 14 -5.97 -13.30 3.27
CA ASN A 14 -6.76 -14.44 2.83
C ASN A 14 -6.14 -15.10 1.60
N LYS A 15 -6.31 -16.42 1.51
CA LYS A 15 -5.97 -17.22 0.33
C LYS A 15 -7.16 -17.32 -0.62
N PHE A 16 -6.91 -17.35 -1.92
CA PHE A 16 -7.90 -17.66 -2.93
C PHE A 16 -7.31 -18.52 -4.05
N ASP A 17 -8.15 -19.27 -4.76
CA ASP A 17 -7.74 -20.02 -5.95
C ASP A 17 -7.61 -19.05 -7.13
N ALA A 18 -6.38 -18.86 -7.63
CA ALA A 18 -6.10 -18.00 -8.79
C ALA A 18 -6.24 -18.75 -10.13
N GLY A 19 -6.73 -20.00 -10.10
CA GLY A 19 -6.87 -20.87 -11.25
C GLY A 19 -5.56 -21.59 -11.61
N ASN A 20 -5.67 -22.67 -12.39
CA ASN A 20 -4.54 -23.50 -12.83
C ASN A 20 -3.69 -24.05 -11.68
N ARG A 21 -4.30 -24.43 -10.54
CA ARG A 21 -3.61 -24.92 -9.33
C ARG A 21 -2.63 -23.89 -8.73
N ARG A 22 -2.87 -22.59 -8.95
CA ARG A 22 -2.09 -21.50 -8.33
C ARG A 22 -2.87 -20.91 -7.17
N GLU A 23 -2.22 -20.81 -6.02
CA GLU A 23 -2.74 -20.05 -4.89
C GLU A 23 -2.42 -18.57 -5.05
N GLY A 24 -3.41 -17.72 -4.83
CA GLY A 24 -3.27 -16.27 -4.68
C GLY A 24 -3.49 -15.84 -3.23
N PHE A 25 -2.97 -14.67 -2.89
CA PHE A 25 -3.19 -14.03 -1.59
C PHE A 25 -3.77 -12.63 -1.80
N LEU A 26 -4.70 -12.23 -0.93
CA LEU A 26 -5.28 -10.90 -0.92
C LEU A 26 -5.45 -10.39 0.52
N TYR A 27 -5.36 -9.08 0.71
CA TYR A 27 -5.70 -8.44 1.97
C TYR A 27 -7.20 -8.13 1.99
N SER A 28 -7.94 -8.86 2.82
CA SER A 28 -9.40 -8.89 2.84
C SER A 28 -9.97 -7.73 3.66
N LEU A 29 -10.58 -6.77 2.97
CA LEU A 29 -11.35 -5.71 3.61
C LEU A 29 -12.55 -6.22 4.42
N PRO A 30 -13.30 -7.26 3.98
CA PRO A 30 -14.33 -7.88 4.83
C PRO A 30 -13.77 -8.44 6.13
N ALA A 31 -12.61 -9.10 6.10
CA ALA A 31 -11.97 -9.62 7.32
C ALA A 31 -11.57 -8.49 8.28
N LEU A 32 -11.22 -7.32 7.74
CA LEU A 32 -10.96 -6.10 8.53
C LEU A 32 -12.24 -5.54 9.16
N GLU A 33 -13.39 -5.63 8.48
CA GLU A 33 -14.71 -5.20 8.98
C GLU A 33 -15.26 -6.15 10.05
N GLU A 34 -15.08 -7.46 9.87
CA GLU A 34 -15.43 -8.50 10.86
C GLU A 34 -14.72 -8.30 12.21
N GLN A 35 -13.52 -7.71 12.19
CA GLN A 35 -12.78 -7.33 13.40
C GLN A 35 -13.30 -6.04 14.07
N GLY A 36 -14.31 -5.39 13.50
CA GLY A 36 -14.93 -4.20 14.08
C GLY A 36 -14.12 -2.91 13.92
N ILE A 37 -13.13 -2.87 13.04
CA ILE A 37 -12.24 -1.70 12.86
C ILE A 37 -12.99 -0.51 12.25
N GLY A 38 -14.01 -0.77 11.42
CA GLY A 38 -14.85 0.25 10.81
C GLY A 38 -15.97 -0.36 9.95
N LYS A 39 -16.91 0.47 9.49
CA LYS A 39 -17.99 0.06 8.58
C LYS A 39 -17.53 0.11 7.12
N ILE A 40 -16.59 -0.78 6.76
CA ILE A 40 -15.87 -0.74 5.47
C ILE A 40 -16.82 -0.96 4.29
N SER A 41 -17.83 -1.81 4.44
CA SER A 41 -18.92 -2.02 3.47
C SER A 41 -19.65 -0.74 3.07
N ARG A 42 -19.66 0.29 3.94
CA ARG A 42 -20.31 1.58 3.69
C ARG A 42 -19.38 2.65 3.11
N LEU A 43 -18.08 2.36 2.97
CA LEU A 43 -17.12 3.31 2.41
C LEU A 43 -17.29 3.41 0.89
N PRO A 44 -17.09 4.60 0.29
CA PRO A 44 -16.97 4.74 -1.16
C PRO A 44 -15.92 3.80 -1.73
N VAL A 45 -16.13 3.32 -2.96
CA VAL A 45 -15.19 2.40 -3.64
C VAL A 45 -13.78 2.98 -3.70
N SER A 46 -13.64 4.28 -3.96
CA SER A 46 -12.33 4.97 -3.98
C SER A 46 -11.60 4.85 -2.65
N ILE A 47 -12.28 5.04 -1.52
CA ILE A 47 -11.70 4.89 -0.18
C ILE A 47 -11.33 3.43 0.10
N ARG A 48 -12.13 2.46 -0.36
CA ARG A 48 -11.79 1.04 -0.23
C ARG A 48 -10.52 0.67 -1.00
N ILE A 49 -10.29 1.24 -2.18
CA ILE A 49 -9.06 1.01 -2.95
C ILE A 49 -7.83 1.55 -2.20
N VAL A 50 -7.92 2.75 -1.65
CA VAL A 50 -6.83 3.33 -0.85
C VAL A 50 -6.61 2.49 0.42
N LEU A 51 -7.69 2.08 1.10
CA LEU A 51 -7.63 1.27 2.31
C LEU A 51 -6.97 -0.10 2.09
N GLU A 52 -7.23 -0.76 0.96
CA GLU A 52 -6.51 -2.00 0.61
C GLU A 52 -5.02 -1.76 0.47
N SER A 53 -4.62 -0.69 -0.22
CA SER A 53 -3.21 -0.36 -0.39
C SER A 53 -2.53 -0.08 0.94
N VAL A 54 -3.17 0.70 1.82
CA VAL A 54 -2.65 1.00 3.17
C VAL A 54 -2.54 -0.29 3.99
N LEU A 55 -3.59 -1.12 3.99
CA LEU A 55 -3.60 -2.41 4.71
C LEU A 55 -2.48 -3.34 4.24
N ARG A 56 -2.33 -3.51 2.92
CA ARG A 56 -1.33 -4.40 2.31
C ARG A 56 0.11 -3.94 2.53
N ASN A 57 0.33 -2.65 2.72
CA ASN A 57 1.67 -2.07 2.92
C ASN A 57 1.94 -1.67 4.39
N CYS A 58 1.08 -2.07 5.34
CA CYS A 58 1.28 -1.82 6.76
C CYS A 58 2.54 -2.53 7.27
N ASP A 59 3.58 -1.75 7.57
CA ASP A 59 4.91 -2.23 7.92
C ASP A 59 5.45 -1.61 9.23
N ASP A 60 4.58 -0.88 9.94
CA ASP A 60 4.87 -0.11 11.16
C ASP A 60 5.99 0.94 11.00
N LYS A 61 6.32 1.29 9.76
CA LYS A 61 7.34 2.30 9.42
C LYS A 61 6.76 3.38 8.53
N LYS A 62 6.51 3.03 7.27
CA LYS A 62 5.96 3.94 6.25
C LYS A 62 4.44 4.00 6.35
N VAL A 63 3.83 2.84 6.60
CA VAL A 63 2.39 2.73 6.82
C VAL A 63 2.17 2.10 8.18
N ARG A 64 1.55 2.85 9.08
CA ARG A 64 1.33 2.45 10.47
C ARG A 64 -0.08 1.93 10.63
N ARG A 65 -0.28 1.15 11.70
CA ARG A 65 -1.61 0.69 12.14
C ARG A 65 -2.65 1.81 12.18
N LYS A 66 -2.26 2.97 12.72
CA LYS A 66 -3.12 4.15 12.83
C LYS A 66 -3.66 4.60 11.47
N ASP A 67 -2.84 4.55 10.42
CA ASP A 67 -3.23 5.03 9.10
C ASP A 67 -4.35 4.15 8.49
N VAL A 68 -4.29 2.83 8.73
CA VAL A 68 -5.37 1.86 8.38
C VAL A 68 -6.64 2.19 9.15
N GLU A 69 -6.55 2.37 10.47
CA GLU A 69 -7.70 2.63 11.33
C GLU A 69 -8.37 3.98 11.01
N THR A 70 -7.58 5.03 10.77
CA THR A 70 -8.08 6.36 10.39
C THR A 70 -8.88 6.28 9.10
N LEU A 71 -8.39 5.55 8.10
CA LEU A 71 -9.08 5.42 6.81
C LEU A 71 -10.29 4.47 6.87
N ALA A 72 -10.23 3.40 7.66
CA ALA A 72 -11.37 2.50 7.89
C ALA A 72 -12.55 3.20 8.60
N LYS A 73 -12.26 4.24 9.40
CA LYS A 73 -13.25 5.08 10.09
C LYS A 73 -13.54 6.40 9.36
N TRP A 74 -13.19 6.48 8.08
CA TRP A 74 -13.35 7.71 7.30
C TRP A 74 -14.78 8.25 7.32
N ASN A 75 -14.90 9.57 7.48
CA ASN A 75 -16.16 10.28 7.58
C ASN A 75 -16.16 11.52 6.67
N ALA A 76 -17.01 11.51 5.64
CA ALA A 76 -17.15 12.63 4.71
C ALA A 76 -17.56 13.96 5.36
N LYS A 77 -18.35 13.91 6.45
CA LYS A 77 -18.83 15.12 7.15
C LYS A 77 -17.76 15.73 8.05
N LYS A 78 -16.76 14.94 8.43
CA LYS A 78 -15.66 15.35 9.30
C LYS A 78 -14.40 14.59 8.85
N PRO A 79 -13.81 14.97 7.70
CA PRO A 79 -12.60 14.32 7.23
C PRO A 79 -11.48 14.49 8.26
N ALA A 80 -10.66 13.47 8.42
CA ALA A 80 -9.48 13.55 9.27
C ALA A 80 -8.50 14.58 8.69
N ASN A 81 -7.89 15.41 9.54
CA ASN A 81 -6.86 16.36 9.13
C ASN A 81 -5.46 15.71 9.15
N GLU A 82 -5.40 14.43 8.76
CA GLU A 82 -4.18 13.61 8.78
C GLU A 82 -3.84 13.20 7.35
N GLU A 83 -2.55 13.23 7.02
CA GLU A 83 -2.06 12.70 5.76
C GLU A 83 -2.02 11.18 5.82
N ILE A 84 -2.49 10.53 4.74
CA ILE A 84 -2.51 9.08 4.63
C ILE A 84 -1.49 8.65 3.56
N PRO A 85 -0.51 7.79 3.90
CA PRO A 85 0.44 7.27 2.92
C PRO A 85 -0.31 6.40 1.90
N PHE A 86 -0.09 6.65 0.60
CA PHE A 86 -0.72 5.85 -0.46
C PHE A 86 0.33 5.24 -1.37
N VAL A 87 0.43 3.90 -1.33
CA VAL A 87 1.36 3.14 -2.17
C VAL A 87 0.65 2.69 -3.43
N VAL A 88 1.01 3.29 -4.57
CA VAL A 88 0.43 2.91 -5.86
C VAL A 88 0.98 1.58 -6.36
N ALA A 89 0.14 0.82 -7.07
CA ALA A 89 0.55 -0.46 -7.65
C ALA A 89 1.48 -0.31 -8.87
N ARG A 90 1.33 0.80 -9.62
CA ARG A 90 2.11 1.08 -10.82
C ARG A 90 2.09 2.57 -11.16
N ILE A 91 3.14 3.03 -11.83
CA ILE A 91 3.26 4.38 -12.38
C ILE A 91 3.23 4.26 -13.90
N VAL A 92 2.46 5.13 -14.55
CA VAL A 92 2.44 5.29 -16.01
C VAL A 92 2.98 6.68 -16.30
N LEU A 93 3.98 6.77 -17.18
CA LEU A 93 4.66 8.02 -17.54
C LEU A 93 4.37 8.36 -18.99
N GLN A 94 4.22 9.66 -19.26
CA GLN A 94 4.20 10.20 -20.62
C GLN A 94 5.64 10.58 -21.02
N ASP A 95 5.95 10.56 -22.31
CA ASP A 95 7.29 10.83 -22.85
C ASP A 95 7.97 12.10 -22.27
N PHE A 96 7.26 13.23 -22.17
CA PHE A 96 7.85 14.49 -21.68
C PHE A 96 8.16 14.50 -20.17
N THR A 97 7.40 13.76 -19.36
CA THR A 97 7.62 13.66 -17.91
C THR A 97 8.47 12.43 -17.54
N GLY A 98 8.55 11.45 -18.44
CA GLY A 98 9.35 10.25 -18.27
C GLY A 98 10.84 10.51 -18.43
N VAL A 99 11.25 11.37 -19.36
CA VAL A 99 12.68 11.68 -19.59
C VAL A 99 13.33 12.30 -18.34
N PRO A 100 12.80 13.38 -17.73
CA PRO A 100 13.37 13.93 -16.49
C PRO A 100 13.46 12.89 -15.36
N LEU A 101 12.42 12.07 -15.18
CA LEU A 101 12.40 11.04 -14.14
C LEU A 101 13.48 9.96 -14.35
N VAL A 102 13.71 9.52 -15.59
CA VAL A 102 14.77 8.55 -15.89
C VAL A 102 16.15 9.17 -15.71
N VAL A 103 16.32 10.46 -16.06
CA VAL A 103 17.56 11.21 -15.82
C VAL A 103 17.85 11.33 -14.33
N ASP A 104 16.85 11.63 -13.51
CA ASP A 104 16.99 11.67 -12.04
C ASP A 104 17.38 10.31 -11.48
N LEU A 105 16.77 9.21 -11.97
CA LEU A 105 17.16 7.87 -11.58
C LEU A 105 18.63 7.58 -11.93
N ALA A 106 19.09 7.95 -13.13
CA ALA A 106 20.48 7.79 -13.53
C ALA A 106 21.45 8.63 -12.67
N ALA A 107 21.06 9.85 -12.30
CA ALA A 107 21.83 10.71 -11.41
C ALA A 107 21.93 10.13 -9.99
N MET A 108 20.83 9.58 -9.45
CA MET A 108 20.82 8.88 -8.16
C MET A 108 21.71 7.64 -8.17
N ARG A 109 21.65 6.80 -9.21
CA ARG A 109 22.56 5.64 -9.36
C ARG A 109 24.02 6.06 -9.37
N SER A 110 24.35 7.10 -10.13
CA SER A 110 25.71 7.66 -10.18
C SER A 110 26.17 8.21 -8.82
N ALA A 111 25.25 8.78 -8.04
CA ALA A 111 25.55 9.27 -6.69
C ALA A 111 25.81 8.11 -5.71
N VAL A 112 25.01 7.05 -5.75
CA VAL A 112 25.20 5.85 -4.91
C VAL A 112 26.55 5.20 -5.22
N GLN A 113 26.92 5.09 -6.50
CA GLN A 113 28.23 4.56 -6.90
C GLN A 113 29.40 5.38 -6.33
N ARG A 114 29.31 6.72 -6.32
CA ARG A 114 30.34 7.59 -5.73
C ARG A 114 30.47 7.46 -4.20
N LEU A 115 29.44 6.93 -3.55
CA LEU A 115 29.41 6.66 -2.11
C LEU A 115 29.76 5.18 -1.80
N ASP A 116 30.33 4.45 -2.77
CA ASP A 116 30.65 3.02 -2.68
C ASP A 116 29.45 2.12 -2.28
N GLY A 117 28.23 2.54 -2.65
CA GLY A 117 27.00 1.74 -2.50
C GLY A 117 26.71 0.85 -3.73
N ASP A 118 25.61 0.09 -3.69
CA ASP A 118 25.10 -0.72 -4.81
C ASP A 118 24.13 0.12 -5.69
N PRO A 119 24.53 0.52 -6.91
CA PRO A 119 23.76 1.44 -7.76
C PRO A 119 22.75 0.77 -8.69
#